data_AF-A0A251VKQ5-F1
#
_entry.id   AF-A0A251VKQ5-F1
#
_cell.length_a   1.000
_cell.length_b   1.000
_cell.length_c   1.000
_cell.angle_alpha   90.00
_cell.angle_beta   90.00
_cell.angle_gamma   90.00
#
_symmetry.space_group_name_H-M   'P 1'
#
loop_
_entity.id
_entity.type
_entity.pdbx_description
1 polymer ?
#
loop_
_entity_poly.entity_id
_entity_poly.type
_entity_poly.pdbx_seq_one_letter_code
_entity_poly.pdbx_strand_id
1 'polypeptide(L)'
;MLSKQQQLEREKAKERENGSAEHSVIRHISSSDKMSLRDITKERVDVIAERMHHLPDDFLDKLKNELRGLIEGMGGPQHREEYISLQKAVLSRPDLTEKTLILAHRGQLEILVAIKTGIQAFLHPTVSLSQASLIEIFLYKRCRNIACGNSIPADNCTCEICSKRNGFCNLCMCVICSKFDFEVNTCRWIGCDSCSHWTHTDCAIHNAQIGMGSTVNGGSSGEMLFRCRACMRTSELFGWVKDVFHHCAPLWDREALVRELEYVSRIFRGCEESRGRKLYWKCGELVEKLKSGVAEPLASKAILSFFQEFDIDPTKHQEGGEGRLMAPQEAFNRIADVVQEAIKKMEMVEEEKIRVTKKARLALEACDQELKDKAREVAALKMERQKKKQQVDELESIVRLKQAEAEMFDLKASEARREAERLQRIAQAKAEKSEEDYASRYLKQRLHEAEAEKHYLFEKMKLQESSSRASQSSVGVSEPSQMMMYNKIQDLLKNMYTTPSKGDGQSGDMRSLGSV
;
A
#
# COMPACT_ATOMS: atom_id res chain seq x y z
N MET A 1 44.65 -15.99 -23.98
CA MET A 1 44.19 -17.16 -23.21
C MET A 1 44.67 -17.15 -21.75
N LEU A 2 45.86 -16.66 -21.42
CA LEU A 2 46.39 -16.67 -20.03
C LEU A 2 45.79 -15.63 -19.06
N SER A 3 45.15 -14.56 -19.55
CA SER A 3 44.62 -13.49 -18.67
C SER A 3 43.25 -13.80 -18.04
N LYS A 4 42.41 -14.64 -18.69
CA LYS A 4 41.09 -15.00 -18.13
C LYS A 4 41.16 -16.03 -17.01
N GLN A 5 42.19 -16.88 -17.02
CA GLN A 5 42.40 -17.90 -15.99
C GLN A 5 42.77 -17.25 -14.63
N GLN A 6 43.62 -16.22 -14.64
CA GLN A 6 44.03 -15.50 -13.44
C GLN A 6 42.91 -14.65 -12.82
N GLN A 7 41.90 -14.25 -13.61
CA GLN A 7 40.76 -13.48 -13.11
C GLN A 7 39.74 -14.38 -12.40
N LEU A 8 39.54 -15.59 -12.91
CA LEU A 8 38.66 -16.60 -12.32
C LEU A 8 39.21 -17.16 -10.98
N GLU A 9 40.54 -17.23 -10.83
CA GLU A 9 41.18 -17.66 -9.59
C GLU A 9 41.09 -16.61 -8.47
N ARG A 10 41.07 -15.31 -8.82
CA ARG A 10 40.86 -14.21 -7.86
C ARG A 10 39.42 -14.11 -7.35
N GLU A 11 38.44 -14.47 -8.18
CA GLU A 11 37.02 -14.51 -7.77
C GLU A 11 36.74 -15.70 -6.85
N LYS A 12 37.31 -16.87 -7.15
CA LYS A 12 37.21 -18.08 -6.30
C LYS A 12 37.87 -17.94 -4.92
N ALA A 13 38.83 -17.01 -4.77
CA ALA A 13 39.46 -16.73 -3.48
C ALA A 13 38.59 -15.85 -2.56
N LYS A 14 37.69 -15.02 -3.12
CA LYS A 14 36.80 -14.15 -2.34
C LYS A 14 35.53 -14.84 -1.84
N GLU A 15 35.08 -15.90 -2.51
CA GLU A 15 33.88 -16.65 -2.11
C GLU A 15 34.14 -17.63 -0.94
N ARG A 16 35.41 -17.91 -0.59
CA ARG A 16 35.76 -18.83 0.50
C ARG A 16 35.65 -18.22 1.91
N GLU A 17 35.37 -16.92 2.05
CA GLU A 17 35.45 -16.23 3.35
C GLU A 17 34.09 -15.93 4.03
N ASN A 18 32.94 -16.10 3.35
CA ASN A 18 31.63 -15.73 3.90
C ASN A 18 30.64 -16.90 4.06
N GLY A 19 31.13 -18.05 4.52
CA GLY A 19 30.30 -19.20 4.89
C GLY A 19 29.66 -19.04 6.28
N SER A 20 28.51 -18.37 6.35
CA SER A 20 27.57 -18.46 7.48
C SER A 20 26.23 -18.96 6.94
N ALA A 21 25.90 -20.22 7.25
CA ALA A 21 24.71 -20.91 6.74
C ALA A 21 23.43 -20.45 7.46
N GLU A 22 22.48 -19.88 6.72
CA GLU A 22 21.09 -19.72 7.18
C GLU A 22 20.24 -20.90 6.69
N HIS A 23 19.72 -21.67 7.65
CA HIS A 23 18.72 -22.70 7.44
C HIS A 23 17.35 -22.07 7.15
N SER A 24 16.76 -22.37 6.00
CA SER A 24 15.37 -22.02 5.66
C SER A 24 14.38 -22.89 6.43
N VAL A 25 13.82 -22.35 7.52
CA VAL A 25 12.66 -22.89 8.23
C VAL A 25 11.39 -22.26 7.66
N ILE A 26 10.45 -23.08 7.18
CA ILE A 26 9.08 -22.66 6.89
C ILE A 26 8.44 -22.21 8.21
N ARG A 27 8.39 -20.89 8.44
CA ARG A 27 7.73 -20.31 9.62
C ARG A 27 6.22 -20.44 9.48
N HIS A 28 5.63 -21.36 10.23
CA HIS A 28 4.25 -21.18 10.70
C HIS A 28 4.24 -19.95 11.64
N ILE A 29 3.69 -18.84 11.15
CA ILE A 29 3.56 -17.59 11.90
C ILE A 29 2.61 -17.84 13.08
N SER A 30 3.17 -17.80 14.29
CA SER A 30 2.41 -17.89 15.55
C SER A 30 1.43 -16.71 15.65
N SER A 31 0.31 -16.89 16.37
CA SER A 31 -0.75 -15.88 16.49
C SER A 31 -0.30 -14.52 17.05
N SER A 32 0.90 -14.46 17.63
CA SER A 32 1.57 -13.27 18.17
C SER A 32 2.34 -12.42 17.14
N ASP A 33 2.56 -12.92 15.91
CA ASP A 33 3.36 -12.24 14.85
C ASP A 33 2.49 -11.56 13.76
N LYS A 34 1.16 -11.51 13.97
CA LYS A 34 0.22 -10.96 13.00
C LYS A 34 0.28 -9.43 13.02
N MET A 35 0.77 -8.84 11.91
CA MET A 35 0.76 -7.39 11.69
C MET A 35 -0.67 -6.84 11.77
N SER A 36 -0.85 -5.78 12.56
CA SER A 36 -2.12 -5.09 12.77
C SER A 36 -2.11 -3.68 12.18
N LEU A 37 -3.29 -3.04 12.08
CA LEU A 37 -3.39 -1.62 11.73
C LEU A 37 -2.64 -0.71 12.73
N ARG A 38 -2.51 -1.12 14.00
CA ARG A 38 -1.77 -0.36 15.01
C ARG A 38 -0.26 -0.39 14.75
N ASP A 39 0.27 -1.52 14.28
CA ASP A 39 1.68 -1.65 13.94
C ASP A 39 2.01 -0.74 12.75
N ILE A 40 1.15 -0.77 11.72
CA ILE A 40 1.29 0.07 10.50
C ILE A 40 1.32 1.57 10.84
N THR A 41 0.53 2.00 11.82
CA THR A 41 0.44 3.42 12.21
C THR A 41 1.53 3.88 13.18
N LYS A 42 2.14 2.96 13.95
CA LYS A 42 3.08 3.31 15.04
C LYS A 42 4.54 2.95 14.76
N GLU A 43 4.80 1.89 14.01
CA GLU A 43 6.17 1.46 13.69
C GLU A 43 6.78 2.25 12.53
N ARG A 44 8.10 2.17 12.38
CA ARG A 44 8.82 2.84 11.29
C ARG A 44 8.40 2.29 9.92
N VAL A 45 8.44 3.17 8.92
CA VAL A 45 7.97 2.84 7.57
C VAL A 45 8.75 1.68 6.95
N ASP A 46 10.09 1.70 7.07
CA ASP A 46 11.00 0.67 6.56
C ASP A 46 10.74 -0.71 7.17
N VAL A 47 10.56 -0.78 8.48
CA VAL A 47 10.25 -2.03 9.21
C VAL A 47 8.94 -2.64 8.74
N ILE A 48 7.88 -1.83 8.61
CA ILE A 48 6.58 -2.32 8.13
C ILE A 48 6.66 -2.71 6.65
N ALA A 49 7.38 -1.96 5.82
CA ALA A 49 7.56 -2.28 4.41
C ALA A 49 8.24 -3.65 4.23
N GLU A 50 9.32 -3.90 4.96
CA GLU A 50 10.03 -5.19 4.97
C GLU A 50 9.12 -6.34 5.41
N ARG A 51 8.37 -6.15 6.52
CA ARG A 51 7.41 -7.15 6.98
C ARG A 51 6.31 -7.40 5.95
N MET A 52 5.79 -6.35 5.29
CA MET A 52 4.73 -6.47 4.28
C MET A 52 5.17 -7.23 3.02
N HIS A 53 6.44 -7.11 2.61
CA HIS A 53 6.96 -7.85 1.46
C HIS A 53 6.91 -9.38 1.63
N HIS A 54 6.87 -9.86 2.87
CA HIS A 54 6.80 -11.28 3.21
C HIS A 54 5.38 -11.76 3.52
N LEU A 55 4.37 -10.87 3.47
CA LEU A 55 2.97 -11.21 3.75
C LEU A 55 2.21 -11.54 2.46
N PRO A 56 1.30 -12.54 2.48
CA PRO A 56 0.42 -12.82 1.35
C PRO A 56 -0.53 -11.66 1.04
N ASP A 57 -0.87 -11.46 -0.24
CA ASP A 57 -1.81 -10.41 -0.69
C ASP A 57 -3.18 -10.51 -0.01
N ASP A 58 -3.70 -11.72 0.20
CA ASP A 58 -4.95 -11.97 0.92
C ASP A 58 -4.96 -11.42 2.35
N PHE A 59 -3.79 -11.37 3.01
CA PHE A 59 -3.66 -10.80 4.34
C PHE A 59 -3.68 -9.27 4.30
N LEU A 60 -3.06 -8.66 3.30
CA LEU A 60 -3.13 -7.22 3.07
C LEU A 60 -4.56 -6.78 2.77
N ASP A 61 -5.31 -7.57 1.99
CA ASP A 61 -6.71 -7.31 1.72
C ASP A 61 -7.60 -7.44 2.96
N LYS A 62 -7.28 -8.36 3.88
CA LYS A 62 -7.94 -8.44 5.20
C LYS A 62 -7.73 -7.17 6.01
N LEU A 63 -6.49 -6.65 6.08
CA LEU A 63 -6.19 -5.39 6.78
C LEU A 63 -6.93 -4.20 6.15
N LYS A 64 -6.98 -4.12 4.81
CA LYS A 64 -7.74 -3.09 4.10
C LYS A 64 -9.24 -3.19 4.38
N ASN A 65 -9.80 -4.40 4.44
CA ASN A 65 -11.20 -4.64 4.77
C ASN A 65 -11.53 -4.26 6.22
N GLU A 66 -10.66 -4.60 7.17
CA GLU A 66 -10.78 -4.19 8.56
C GLU A 66 -10.85 -2.66 8.67
N LEU A 67 -9.92 -1.96 8.01
CA LEU A 67 -9.90 -0.49 8.00
C LEU A 67 -11.14 0.11 7.33
N ARG A 68 -11.66 -0.49 6.25
CA ARG A 68 -12.93 -0.06 5.63
C ARG A 68 -14.06 -0.05 6.66
N GLY A 69 -14.23 -1.15 7.41
CA GLY A 69 -15.25 -1.27 8.44
C GLY A 69 -15.09 -0.27 9.59
N LEU A 70 -13.84 0.06 9.96
CA LEU A 70 -13.55 1.10 10.95
C LEU A 70 -13.93 2.50 10.44
N ILE A 71 -13.61 2.84 9.19
CA ILE A 71 -13.96 4.14 8.58
C ILE A 71 -15.48 4.28 8.39
N GLU A 72 -16.18 3.19 8.05
CA GLU A 72 -17.64 3.20 7.86
C GLU A 72 -18.40 3.50 9.17
N GLY A 73 -17.84 3.09 10.32
CA GLY A 73 -18.44 3.32 11.63
C GLY A 73 -19.67 2.45 11.93
N MET A 74 -19.94 1.43 11.13
CA MET A 74 -21.08 0.51 11.30
C MET A 74 -20.96 -0.41 12.53
N GLY A 75 -19.76 -0.56 13.09
CA GLY A 75 -19.49 -1.40 14.27
C GLY A 75 -19.68 -0.72 15.63
N GLY A 76 -20.40 0.41 15.67
CA GLY A 76 -20.70 1.13 16.91
C GLY A 76 -19.57 2.01 17.46
N PRO A 77 -19.70 2.51 18.72
CA PRO A 77 -18.79 3.50 19.30
C PRO A 77 -17.32 3.05 19.35
N GLN A 78 -17.07 1.76 19.64
CA GLN A 78 -15.72 1.20 19.78
C GLN A 78 -14.92 1.29 18.48
N HIS A 79 -15.53 0.95 17.33
CA HIS A 79 -14.89 1.08 16.01
C HIS A 79 -14.52 2.53 15.70
N ARG A 80 -15.40 3.47 16.05
CA ARG A 80 -15.16 4.89 15.85
C ARG A 80 -14.01 5.40 16.71
N GLU A 81 -13.95 5.00 17.98
CA GLU A 81 -12.84 5.33 18.88
C GLU A 81 -11.51 4.73 18.40
N GLU A 82 -11.53 3.49 17.91
CA GLU A 82 -10.36 2.84 17.33
C GLU A 82 -9.87 3.57 16.09
N TYR A 83 -10.76 3.91 15.14
CA TYR A 83 -10.39 4.70 13.97
C TYR A 83 -9.78 6.05 14.36
N ILE A 84 -10.38 6.78 15.32
CA ILE A 84 -9.85 8.05 15.81
C ILE A 84 -8.46 7.86 16.42
N SER A 85 -8.23 6.76 17.15
CA SER A 85 -6.93 6.41 17.73
C SER A 85 -5.86 6.18 16.65
N LEU A 86 -6.20 5.41 15.60
CA LEU A 86 -5.32 5.18 14.45
C LEU A 86 -5.01 6.48 13.70
N GLN A 87 -6.02 7.30 13.44
CA GLN A 87 -5.85 8.60 12.77
C GLN A 87 -4.96 9.54 13.58
N LYS A 88 -5.17 9.62 14.89
CA LYS A 88 -4.32 10.41 15.79
C LYS A 88 -2.87 9.91 15.79
N ALA A 89 -2.65 8.60 15.79
CA ALA A 89 -1.32 8.02 15.71
C ALA A 89 -0.61 8.46 14.42
N VAL A 90 -1.25 8.31 13.24
CA VAL A 90 -0.67 8.72 11.95
C VAL A 90 -0.38 10.23 11.91
N LEU A 91 -1.31 11.07 12.37
CA LEU A 91 -1.13 12.52 12.36
C LEU A 91 -0.03 13.01 13.31
N SER A 92 0.28 12.23 14.35
CA SER A 92 1.32 12.56 15.33
C SER A 92 2.74 12.18 14.92
N ARG A 93 2.92 11.52 13.77
CA ARG A 93 4.21 10.98 13.31
C ARG A 93 5.00 12.01 12.48
N PRO A 94 6.06 12.64 13.03
CA PRO A 94 6.86 13.62 12.29
C PRO A 94 7.80 12.98 11.27
N ASP A 95 8.10 11.69 11.41
CA ASP A 95 8.97 10.94 10.53
C ASP A 95 8.31 10.56 9.20
N LEU A 96 6.99 10.71 9.05
CA LEU A 96 6.26 10.48 7.80
C LEU A 96 6.47 11.66 6.81
N THR A 97 7.66 11.68 6.23
CA THR A 97 8.13 12.66 5.25
C THR A 97 8.16 12.04 3.86
N GLU A 98 8.30 12.86 2.81
CA GLU A 98 8.47 12.36 1.44
C GLU A 98 9.59 11.33 1.31
N LYS A 99 10.72 11.57 2.00
CA LYS A 99 11.89 10.68 1.97
C LYS A 99 11.63 9.32 2.60
N THR A 100 10.82 9.24 3.64
CA THR A 100 10.52 7.97 4.32
C THR A 100 9.37 7.24 3.65
N LEU A 101 8.36 7.96 3.16
CA LEU A 101 7.20 7.38 2.48
C LEU A 101 7.55 6.76 1.12
N ILE A 102 8.63 7.20 0.46
CA ILE A 102 9.09 6.57 -0.78
C ILE A 102 9.60 5.13 -0.57
N LEU A 103 9.95 4.77 0.67
CA LEU A 103 10.38 3.43 1.08
C LEU A 103 9.20 2.53 1.49
N ALA A 104 7.99 3.08 1.58
CA ALA A 104 6.82 2.36 2.05
C ALA A 104 6.37 1.29 1.05
N HIS A 105 5.85 0.19 1.57
CA HIS A 105 5.11 -0.76 0.74
C HIS A 105 3.85 -0.08 0.19
N ARG A 106 3.41 -0.45 -1.03
CA ARG A 106 2.24 0.18 -1.66
C ARG A 106 0.98 0.07 -0.78
N GLY A 107 0.69 -1.12 -0.25
CA GLY A 107 -0.46 -1.35 0.62
C GLY A 107 -0.39 -0.54 1.92
N GLN A 108 0.83 -0.28 2.43
CA GLN A 108 1.05 0.59 3.58
C GLN A 108 0.65 2.03 3.27
N LEU A 109 1.03 2.55 2.09
CA LEU A 109 0.65 3.90 1.65
C LEU A 109 -0.87 4.03 1.52
N GLU A 110 -1.53 3.06 0.91
CA GLU A 110 -3.00 3.03 0.77
C GLU A 110 -3.69 3.10 2.13
N ILE A 111 -3.22 2.30 3.10
CA ILE A 111 -3.71 2.30 4.48
C ILE A 111 -3.45 3.64 5.18
N LEU A 112 -2.23 4.18 5.11
CA LEU A 112 -1.87 5.45 5.74
C LEU A 112 -2.66 6.63 5.17
N VAL A 113 -2.84 6.68 3.84
CA VAL A 113 -3.64 7.70 3.16
C VAL A 113 -5.12 7.57 3.56
N ALA A 114 -5.67 6.36 3.57
CA ALA A 114 -7.05 6.13 3.98
C ALA A 114 -7.30 6.55 5.44
N ILE A 115 -6.39 6.21 6.36
CA ILE A 115 -6.47 6.63 7.77
C ILE A 115 -6.38 8.15 7.91
N LYS A 116 -5.43 8.79 7.22
CA LYS A 116 -5.24 10.24 7.31
C LYS A 116 -6.41 11.02 6.72
N THR A 117 -7.00 10.54 5.63
CA THR A 117 -8.05 11.24 4.89
C THR A 117 -9.47 10.87 5.31
N GLY A 118 -9.67 9.67 5.87
CA GLY A 118 -10.97 9.08 6.16
C GLY A 118 -11.75 8.63 4.92
N ILE A 119 -11.05 8.33 3.82
CA ILE A 119 -11.68 7.98 2.53
C ILE A 119 -11.40 6.51 2.23
N GLN A 120 -12.46 5.70 2.18
CA GLN A 120 -12.37 4.26 1.91
C GLN A 120 -11.93 3.94 0.48
N ALA A 121 -12.17 4.85 -0.48
CA ALA A 121 -11.87 4.63 -1.89
C ALA A 121 -10.38 4.29 -2.13
N PHE A 122 -9.46 4.83 -1.31
CA PHE A 122 -8.03 4.51 -1.40
C PHE A 122 -7.68 3.04 -1.12
N LEU A 123 -8.60 2.29 -0.50
CA LEU A 123 -8.42 0.89 -0.19
C LEU A 123 -9.05 -0.01 -1.27
N HIS A 124 -9.84 0.54 -2.19
CA HIS A 124 -10.64 -0.22 -3.14
C HIS A 124 -9.75 -0.82 -4.26
N PRO A 125 -9.91 -2.10 -4.63
CA PRO A 125 -9.04 -2.77 -5.61
C PRO A 125 -9.01 -2.12 -7.00
N THR A 126 -10.10 -1.44 -7.41
CA THR A 126 -10.17 -0.78 -8.72
C THR A 126 -9.52 0.60 -8.75
N VAL A 127 -9.17 1.16 -7.58
CA VAL A 127 -8.52 2.47 -7.50
C VAL A 127 -7.01 2.28 -7.69
N SER A 128 -6.51 2.70 -8.86
CA SER A 128 -5.10 2.58 -9.22
C SER A 128 -4.41 3.94 -9.27
N LEU A 129 -3.93 4.40 -8.11
CA LEU A 129 -3.05 5.58 -8.01
C LEU A 129 -1.59 5.17 -7.97
N SER A 130 -0.68 5.98 -8.53
CA SER A 130 0.77 5.76 -8.39
C SER A 130 1.21 5.96 -6.93
N GLN A 131 2.35 5.37 -6.53
CA GLN A 131 2.92 5.62 -5.20
C GLN A 131 3.20 7.12 -4.99
N ALA A 132 3.76 7.80 -6.00
CA ALA A 132 3.97 9.25 -5.97
C ALA A 132 2.67 10.01 -5.66
N SER A 133 1.54 9.62 -6.27
CA SER A 133 0.25 10.23 -5.97
C SER A 133 -0.25 9.98 -4.56
N LEU A 134 -0.08 8.78 -4.02
CA LEU A 134 -0.41 8.49 -2.63
C LEU A 134 0.43 9.34 -1.67
N ILE A 135 1.73 9.48 -1.94
CA ILE A 135 2.66 10.30 -1.14
C ILE A 135 2.25 11.78 -1.20
N GLU A 136 1.98 12.31 -2.38
CA GLU A 136 1.57 13.71 -2.53
C GLU A 136 0.21 14.00 -1.86
N ILE A 137 -0.74 13.08 -1.93
CA ILE A 137 -2.02 13.19 -1.21
C ILE A 137 -1.77 13.15 0.30
N PHE A 138 -0.93 12.22 0.78
CA PHE A 138 -0.57 12.14 2.19
C PHE A 138 0.07 13.44 2.69
N LEU A 139 0.90 14.08 1.87
CA LEU A 139 1.60 15.33 2.20
C LEU A 139 0.81 16.60 1.86
N TYR A 140 -0.47 16.47 1.50
CA TYR A 140 -1.35 17.60 1.14
C TYR A 140 -0.89 18.42 -0.08
N LYS A 141 -0.08 17.83 -0.96
CA LYS A 141 0.38 18.44 -2.23
C LYS A 141 -0.57 18.12 -3.40
N ARG A 142 -1.41 17.09 -3.26
CA ARG A 142 -2.40 16.67 -4.26
C ARG A 142 -3.78 16.49 -3.62
N CYS A 143 -4.83 16.78 -4.39
CA CYS A 143 -6.21 16.65 -3.95
C CYS A 143 -6.56 15.19 -3.62
N ARG A 144 -7.16 15.01 -2.43
CA ARG A 144 -7.67 13.71 -1.96
C ARG A 144 -8.96 13.27 -2.66
N ASN A 145 -9.63 14.15 -3.41
CA ASN A 145 -10.68 13.71 -4.32
C ASN A 145 -10.00 13.11 -5.56
N ILE A 146 -10.10 11.80 -5.70
CA ILE A 146 -9.45 11.01 -6.76
C ILE A 146 -9.88 11.49 -8.16
N ALA A 147 -11.14 11.89 -8.32
CA ALA A 147 -11.64 12.41 -9.59
C ALA A 147 -11.07 13.80 -9.92
N CYS A 148 -10.71 14.59 -8.91
CA CYS A 148 -10.09 15.91 -9.08
C CYS A 148 -8.59 15.80 -9.34
N GLY A 149 -7.84 15.11 -8.46
CA GLY A 149 -6.42 14.79 -8.65
C GLY A 149 -5.45 15.98 -8.79
N ASN A 150 -5.93 17.22 -8.74
CA ASN A 150 -5.13 18.42 -8.95
C ASN A 150 -4.07 18.62 -7.86
N SER A 151 -2.94 19.23 -8.23
CA SER A 151 -1.98 19.78 -7.28
C SER A 151 -2.64 20.86 -6.42
N ILE A 152 -2.23 20.96 -5.16
CA ILE A 152 -2.78 21.93 -4.20
C ILE A 152 -1.66 22.90 -3.75
N PRO A 153 -1.93 24.22 -3.70
CA PRO A 153 -3.15 24.93 -4.11
C PRO A 153 -3.47 24.77 -5.61
N ALA A 154 -4.74 24.58 -5.96
CA ALA A 154 -5.14 24.48 -7.35
C ALA A 154 -5.15 25.87 -8.00
N ASP A 155 -4.88 25.93 -9.31
CA ASP A 155 -4.73 27.15 -10.10
C ASP A 155 -3.75 28.18 -9.50
N ASN A 156 -2.76 27.72 -8.72
CA ASN A 156 -1.82 28.58 -8.00
C ASN A 156 -2.52 29.63 -7.11
N CYS A 157 -3.69 29.30 -6.56
CA CYS A 157 -4.42 30.22 -5.70
C CYS A 157 -3.62 30.58 -4.43
N THR A 158 -3.43 31.88 -4.19
CA THR A 158 -2.61 32.41 -3.09
C THR A 158 -3.43 32.87 -1.87
N CYS A 159 -4.74 32.59 -1.83
CA CYS A 159 -5.60 33.05 -0.74
C CYS A 159 -5.24 32.37 0.60
N GLU A 160 -5.65 32.99 1.72
CA GLU A 160 -5.36 32.47 3.06
C GLU A 160 -5.93 31.05 3.28
N ILE A 161 -7.12 30.77 2.75
CA ILE A 161 -7.75 29.45 2.90
C ILE A 161 -6.95 28.38 2.16
N CYS A 162 -6.60 28.62 0.89
CA CYS A 162 -5.84 27.67 0.08
C CYS A 162 -4.41 27.47 0.57
N SER A 163 -3.79 28.53 1.09
CA SER A 163 -2.40 28.47 1.56
C SER A 163 -2.24 27.86 2.95
N LYS A 164 -3.19 28.10 3.87
CA LYS A 164 -3.09 27.64 5.26
C LYS A 164 -3.84 26.35 5.57
N ARG A 165 -4.88 26.00 4.81
CA ARG A 165 -5.72 24.82 5.11
C ARG A 165 -5.19 23.59 4.39
N ASN A 166 -4.41 22.80 5.12
CA ASN A 166 -3.81 21.56 4.62
C ASN A 166 -4.82 20.67 3.87
N GLY A 167 -4.50 20.37 2.60
CA GLY A 167 -5.27 19.47 1.75
C GLY A 167 -6.57 20.04 1.21
N PHE A 168 -6.84 21.34 1.41
CA PHE A 168 -8.01 22.01 0.84
C PHE A 168 -7.80 22.27 -0.66
N CYS A 169 -8.77 21.85 -1.48
CA CYS A 169 -8.79 22.14 -2.90
C CYS A 169 -9.94 23.10 -3.22
N ASN A 170 -9.65 24.31 -3.69
CA ASN A 170 -10.65 25.30 -4.06
C ASN A 170 -11.52 24.90 -5.25
N LEU A 171 -11.11 23.90 -6.04
CA LEU A 171 -11.88 23.43 -7.20
C LEU A 171 -13.03 22.47 -6.86
N CYS A 172 -12.90 21.70 -5.77
CA CYS A 172 -13.88 20.65 -5.48
C CYS A 172 -14.30 20.57 -4.00
N MET A 173 -13.75 21.40 -3.12
CA MET A 173 -14.08 21.35 -1.69
C MET A 173 -14.80 22.61 -1.22
N CYS A 174 -15.76 22.42 -0.32
CA CYS A 174 -16.47 23.52 0.31
C CYS A 174 -15.56 24.32 1.24
N VAL A 175 -15.50 25.63 1.07
CA VAL A 175 -14.67 26.53 1.92
C VAL A 175 -15.02 26.47 3.41
N ILE A 176 -16.24 26.07 3.77
CA ILE A 176 -16.67 25.92 5.16
C ILE A 176 -16.21 24.56 5.71
N CYS A 177 -16.78 23.46 5.20
CA CYS A 177 -16.59 22.14 5.80
C CYS A 177 -15.39 21.35 5.25
N SER A 178 -14.75 21.80 4.15
CA SER A 178 -13.68 21.11 3.41
C SER A 178 -13.99 19.68 2.99
N LYS A 179 -15.29 19.37 2.90
CA LYS A 179 -15.78 18.16 2.26
C LYS A 179 -16.02 18.46 0.78
N PHE A 180 -15.96 17.40 -0.01
CA PHE A 180 -16.36 17.34 -1.40
C PHE A 180 -17.42 16.25 -1.52
N ASP A 181 -18.23 16.33 -2.57
CA ASP A 181 -19.07 15.24 -3.05
C ASP A 181 -18.84 15.08 -4.57
N PHE A 182 -19.62 14.21 -5.20
CA PHE A 182 -19.52 13.94 -6.65
C PHE A 182 -20.67 14.60 -7.42
N GLU A 183 -21.42 15.49 -6.77
CA GLU A 183 -22.52 16.20 -7.41
C GLU A 183 -21.95 17.30 -8.31
N VAL A 184 -22.40 17.31 -9.56
CA VAL A 184 -22.07 18.32 -10.56
C VAL A 184 -23.37 18.82 -11.17
N ASN A 185 -23.35 20.00 -11.80
CA ASN A 185 -24.55 20.56 -12.44
C ASN A 185 -25.73 20.68 -11.45
N THR A 186 -25.49 21.30 -10.30
CA THR A 186 -26.45 21.35 -9.18
C THR A 186 -26.44 22.73 -8.50
N CYS A 187 -27.60 23.15 -7.98
CA CYS A 187 -27.77 24.28 -7.07
C CYS A 187 -27.32 23.98 -5.63
N ARG A 188 -26.84 22.76 -5.34
CA ARG A 188 -26.31 22.34 -4.04
C ARG A 188 -24.93 22.95 -3.73
N TRP A 189 -24.25 23.48 -4.74
CA TRP A 189 -22.95 24.13 -4.63
C TRP A 189 -23.02 25.54 -5.18
N ILE A 190 -22.64 26.55 -4.39
CA ILE A 190 -22.59 27.95 -4.83
C ILE A 190 -21.12 28.32 -5.10
N GLY A 191 -20.87 28.81 -6.31
CA GLY A 191 -19.58 29.36 -6.72
C GLY A 191 -19.53 30.87 -6.49
N CYS A 192 -18.37 31.39 -6.11
CA CYS A 192 -18.15 32.84 -6.05
C CYS A 192 -17.59 33.35 -7.38
N ASP A 193 -18.27 34.30 -8.03
CA ASP A 193 -17.85 34.84 -9.35
C ASP A 193 -16.53 35.62 -9.28
N SER A 194 -16.15 36.03 -8.07
CA SER A 194 -14.98 36.84 -7.80
C SER A 194 -13.70 36.03 -7.59
N CYS A 195 -13.77 34.83 -7.01
CA CYS A 195 -12.58 34.04 -6.66
C CYS A 195 -12.72 32.55 -6.97
N SER A 196 -13.82 32.13 -7.60
CA SER A 196 -14.11 30.76 -8.04
C SER A 196 -14.01 29.70 -6.92
N HIS A 197 -14.18 30.11 -5.65
CA HIS A 197 -14.28 29.18 -4.53
C HIS A 197 -15.71 28.69 -4.38
N TRP A 198 -15.85 27.41 -4.05
CA TRP A 198 -17.13 26.73 -3.94
C TRP A 198 -17.57 26.53 -2.49
N THR A 199 -18.88 26.59 -2.24
CA THR A 199 -19.50 26.38 -0.94
C THR A 199 -20.75 25.55 -1.09
N HIS A 200 -20.94 24.51 -0.29
CA HIS A 200 -22.25 23.83 -0.24
C HIS A 200 -23.33 24.85 0.18
N THR A 201 -24.47 24.84 -0.50
CA THR A 201 -25.63 25.68 -0.20
C THR A 201 -26.06 25.55 1.26
N ASP A 202 -26.11 24.31 1.78
CA ASP A 202 -26.43 24.05 3.20
C ASP A 202 -25.44 24.72 4.16
N CYS A 203 -24.14 24.66 3.84
CA CYS A 203 -23.11 25.28 4.65
C CYS A 203 -23.27 26.81 4.64
N ALA A 204 -23.53 27.39 3.46
CA ALA A 204 -23.73 28.82 3.30
C ALA A 204 -24.96 29.31 4.08
N ILE A 205 -26.09 28.58 4.01
CA ILE A 205 -27.31 28.89 4.79
C ILE A 205 -27.03 28.82 6.29
N HIS A 206 -26.47 27.71 6.78
CA HIS A 206 -26.21 27.53 8.22
C HIS A 206 -25.23 28.56 8.79
N ASN A 207 -24.33 29.09 7.97
CA ASN A 207 -23.35 30.10 8.37
C ASN A 207 -23.79 31.53 8.03
N ALA A 208 -25.07 31.76 7.71
CA ALA A 208 -25.64 33.06 7.36
C ALA A 208 -24.86 33.80 6.25
N GLN A 209 -24.32 33.04 5.29
CA GLN A 209 -23.62 33.59 4.13
C GLN A 209 -24.55 33.91 2.98
N ILE A 210 -25.81 33.48 3.07
CA ILE A 210 -26.87 33.81 2.12
C ILE A 210 -27.83 34.76 2.83
N GLY A 211 -28.10 35.92 2.23
CA GLY A 211 -29.01 36.89 2.80
C GLY A 211 -29.22 38.09 1.89
N MET A 212 -30.16 38.95 2.27
CA MET A 212 -30.48 40.17 1.52
C MET A 212 -29.34 41.19 1.63
N GLY A 213 -28.95 41.79 0.52
CA GLY A 213 -27.93 42.84 0.47
C GLY A 213 -28.38 44.14 1.16
N SER A 214 -27.52 44.71 2.00
CA SER A 214 -27.69 46.08 2.50
C SER A 214 -27.05 47.08 1.53
N THR A 215 -27.77 48.13 1.13
CA THR A 215 -27.17 49.24 0.38
C THR A 215 -26.42 50.19 1.32
N VAL A 216 -25.44 50.91 0.77
CA VAL A 216 -24.58 51.89 1.47
C VAL A 216 -25.37 53.01 2.15
N ASN A 217 -26.65 53.22 1.77
CA ASN A 217 -27.51 54.29 2.30
C ASN A 217 -28.61 53.79 3.25
N GLY A 218 -28.48 52.59 3.83
CA GLY A 218 -29.43 52.07 4.83
C GLY A 218 -30.75 51.54 4.27
N GLY A 219 -30.91 51.47 2.94
CA GLY A 219 -31.98 50.71 2.27
C GLY A 219 -31.58 49.26 2.00
N SER A 220 -32.52 48.32 2.02
CA SER A 220 -32.29 46.96 1.50
C SER A 220 -32.20 47.03 -0.03
N SER A 221 -31.16 46.46 -0.64
CA SER A 221 -31.07 46.30 -2.11
C SER A 221 -32.15 45.33 -2.61
N GLY A 222 -32.81 44.61 -1.69
CA GLY A 222 -33.74 43.53 -1.97
C GLY A 222 -33.03 42.25 -2.42
N GLU A 223 -31.98 42.37 -3.23
CA GLU A 223 -31.29 41.26 -3.89
C GLU A 223 -30.75 40.21 -2.90
N MET A 224 -30.95 38.95 -3.28
CA MET A 224 -30.45 37.81 -2.53
C MET A 224 -28.99 37.55 -2.88
N LEU A 225 -28.10 37.68 -1.91
CA LEU A 225 -26.65 37.63 -2.12
C LEU A 225 -26.01 36.48 -1.35
N PHE A 226 -24.95 35.91 -1.93
CA PHE A 226 -24.02 35.00 -1.28
C PHE A 226 -22.71 35.72 -0.94
N ARG A 227 -22.32 35.77 0.33
CA ARG A 227 -21.04 36.31 0.80
C ARG A 227 -20.01 35.20 0.91
N CYS A 228 -19.01 35.21 0.02
CA CYS A 228 -17.96 34.20 0.00
C CYS A 228 -17.06 34.27 1.24
N ARG A 229 -16.79 33.12 1.88
CA ARG A 229 -15.86 33.04 3.03
C ARG A 229 -14.41 33.37 2.67
N ALA A 230 -14.01 33.12 1.42
CA ALA A 230 -12.61 33.21 0.99
C ALA A 230 -12.18 34.65 0.68
N CYS A 231 -13.01 35.39 -0.07
CA CYS A 231 -12.68 36.75 -0.48
C CYS A 231 -13.58 37.83 0.14
N MET A 232 -14.58 37.44 0.94
CA MET A 232 -15.57 38.32 1.59
C MET A 232 -16.43 39.17 0.64
N ARG A 233 -16.28 39.00 -0.68
CA ARG A 233 -17.13 39.61 -1.70
C ARG A 233 -18.46 38.87 -1.82
N THR A 234 -19.46 39.57 -2.35
CA THR A 234 -20.80 39.06 -2.58
C THR A 234 -21.01 38.66 -4.05
N SER A 235 -21.73 37.57 -4.27
CA SER A 235 -22.24 37.12 -5.57
C SER A 235 -23.77 37.17 -5.54
N GLU A 236 -24.38 37.55 -6.66
CA GLU A 236 -25.83 37.62 -6.82
C GLU A 236 -26.39 36.22 -7.12
N LEU A 237 -27.48 35.82 -6.45
CA LEU A 237 -27.94 34.42 -6.47
C LEU A 237 -29.03 34.12 -7.51
N PHE A 238 -29.84 35.09 -7.92
CA PHE A 238 -30.91 34.88 -8.90
C PHE A 238 -30.34 34.57 -10.28
N GLY A 239 -29.40 35.38 -10.76
CA GLY A 239 -28.65 35.17 -11.99
C GLY A 239 -27.86 33.87 -11.95
N TRP A 240 -27.20 33.58 -10.83
CA TRP A 240 -26.49 32.32 -10.64
C TRP A 240 -27.43 31.10 -10.78
N VAL A 241 -28.58 31.09 -10.09
CA VAL A 241 -29.58 30.01 -10.22
C VAL A 241 -30.11 29.93 -11.65
N LYS A 242 -30.41 31.07 -12.27
CA LYS A 242 -30.88 31.14 -13.65
C LYS A 242 -29.89 30.45 -14.60
N ASP A 243 -28.59 30.74 -14.46
CA ASP A 243 -27.55 30.17 -15.32
C ASP A 243 -27.43 28.65 -15.12
N VAL A 244 -27.49 28.17 -13.87
CA VAL A 244 -27.49 26.73 -13.57
C VAL A 244 -28.69 26.04 -14.23
N PHE A 245 -29.91 26.59 -14.08
CA PHE A 245 -31.10 26.00 -14.70
C PHE A 245 -31.02 26.00 -16.23
N HIS A 246 -30.53 27.07 -16.85
CA HIS A 246 -30.39 27.13 -18.32
C HIS A 246 -29.46 26.05 -18.87
N HIS A 247 -28.36 25.77 -18.18
CA HIS A 247 -27.37 24.79 -18.64
C HIS A 247 -27.73 23.35 -18.24
N CYS A 248 -28.38 23.16 -17.10
CA CYS A 248 -28.48 21.86 -16.47
C CYS A 248 -29.91 21.28 -16.45
N ALA A 249 -30.95 22.11 -16.40
CA ALA A 249 -32.33 21.62 -16.25
C ALA A 249 -32.80 20.67 -17.36
N PRO A 250 -32.38 20.78 -18.63
CA PRO A 250 -32.74 19.81 -19.67
C PRO A 250 -32.14 18.41 -19.50
N LEU A 251 -31.15 18.26 -18.61
CA LEU A 251 -30.41 17.01 -18.39
C LEU A 251 -30.82 16.30 -17.08
N TRP A 252 -31.62 16.97 -16.24
CA TRP A 252 -32.04 16.41 -14.97
C TRP A 252 -33.22 15.47 -15.15
N ASP A 253 -33.18 14.34 -14.45
CA ASP A 253 -34.36 13.51 -14.26
C ASP A 253 -35.35 14.17 -13.28
N ARG A 254 -36.51 13.53 -13.09
CA ARG A 254 -37.58 14.04 -12.21
C ARG A 254 -37.05 14.28 -10.80
N GLU A 255 -36.31 13.31 -10.26
CA GLU A 255 -35.81 13.34 -8.90
C GLU A 255 -34.77 14.45 -8.71
N ALA A 256 -33.85 14.62 -9.66
CA ALA A 256 -32.89 15.72 -9.67
C ALA A 256 -33.59 17.07 -9.77
N LEU A 257 -34.50 17.26 -10.73
CA LEU A 257 -35.21 18.52 -10.89
C LEU A 257 -35.98 18.93 -9.62
N VAL A 258 -36.66 17.98 -8.95
CA VAL A 258 -37.32 18.25 -7.66
C VAL A 258 -36.31 18.70 -6.61
N ARG A 259 -35.19 17.99 -6.45
CA ARG A 259 -34.14 18.35 -5.47
C ARG A 259 -33.58 19.74 -5.74
N GLU A 260 -33.31 20.08 -7.00
CA GLU A 260 -32.73 21.39 -7.36
C GLU A 260 -33.72 22.53 -7.11
N LEU A 261 -35.00 22.36 -7.43
CA LEU A 261 -36.05 23.32 -7.09
C LEU A 261 -36.20 23.50 -5.57
N GLU A 262 -36.03 22.44 -4.78
CA GLU A 262 -36.03 22.52 -3.32
C GLU A 262 -34.81 23.30 -2.79
N TYR A 263 -33.62 23.14 -3.37
CA TYR A 263 -32.46 23.98 -3.02
C TYR A 263 -32.71 25.45 -3.31
N VAL A 264 -33.24 25.79 -4.49
CA VAL A 264 -33.60 27.17 -4.83
C VAL A 264 -34.63 27.72 -3.83
N SER A 265 -35.65 26.92 -3.49
CA SER A 265 -36.65 27.31 -2.49
C SER A 265 -36.04 27.60 -1.12
N ARG A 266 -34.97 26.88 -0.74
CA ARG A 266 -34.24 27.13 0.51
C ARG A 266 -33.34 28.35 0.43
N ILE A 267 -32.72 28.60 -0.72
CA ILE A 267 -31.92 29.80 -0.98
C ILE A 267 -32.80 31.05 -0.86
N PHE A 268 -33.96 31.08 -1.54
CA PHE A 268 -34.84 32.25 -1.58
C PHE A 268 -35.89 32.29 -0.47
N ARG A 269 -35.80 31.41 0.53
CA ARG A 269 -36.73 31.40 1.66
C ARG A 269 -36.64 32.72 2.41
N GLY A 270 -37.77 33.43 2.51
CA GLY A 270 -37.84 34.73 3.19
C GLY A 270 -37.27 35.90 2.41
N CYS A 271 -37.00 35.72 1.10
CA CYS A 271 -36.59 36.81 0.22
C CYS A 271 -37.70 37.87 0.09
N GLU A 272 -37.37 39.13 0.39
CA GLU A 272 -38.30 40.26 0.24
C GLU A 272 -38.29 40.85 -1.17
N GLU A 273 -37.29 40.55 -2.00
CA GLU A 273 -37.24 40.98 -3.39
C GLU A 273 -38.39 40.41 -4.22
N SER A 274 -38.97 41.22 -5.11
CA SER A 274 -40.05 40.75 -6.00
C SER A 274 -39.63 39.56 -6.88
N ARG A 275 -38.44 39.61 -7.49
CA ARG A 275 -37.92 38.53 -8.35
C ARG A 275 -37.67 37.25 -7.58
N GLY A 276 -36.87 37.32 -6.52
CA GLY A 276 -36.55 36.17 -5.67
C GLY A 276 -37.77 35.54 -5.00
N ARG A 277 -38.75 36.35 -4.56
CA ARG A 277 -40.01 35.86 -4.00
C ARG A 277 -40.84 35.11 -5.04
N LYS A 278 -40.98 35.65 -6.26
CA LYS A 278 -41.68 34.96 -7.35
C LYS A 278 -41.00 33.64 -7.71
N LEU A 279 -39.67 33.60 -7.72
CA LEU A 279 -38.90 32.37 -7.96
C LEU A 279 -39.17 31.33 -6.87
N TYR A 280 -39.14 31.73 -5.60
CA TYR A 280 -39.49 30.85 -4.47
C TYR A 280 -40.87 30.20 -4.65
N TRP A 281 -41.90 30.98 -4.97
CA TRP A 281 -43.25 30.45 -5.21
C TRP A 281 -43.30 29.54 -6.43
N LYS A 282 -42.62 29.92 -7.52
CA LYS A 282 -42.60 29.13 -8.75
C LYS A 282 -41.95 27.76 -8.52
N CYS A 283 -40.86 27.71 -7.77
CA CYS A 283 -40.23 26.44 -7.40
C CYS A 283 -41.17 25.55 -6.59
N GLY A 284 -41.86 26.11 -5.59
CA GLY A 284 -42.85 25.37 -4.80
C GLY A 284 -44.01 24.81 -5.65
N GLU A 285 -44.56 25.64 -6.55
CA GLU A 285 -45.61 25.23 -7.51
C GLU A 285 -45.15 24.04 -8.37
N LEU A 286 -43.93 24.12 -8.92
CA LEU A 286 -43.39 23.10 -9.80
C LEU A 286 -43.05 21.80 -9.07
N VAL A 287 -42.55 21.88 -7.84
CA VAL A 287 -42.32 20.70 -6.98
C VAL A 287 -43.63 19.95 -6.76
N GLU A 288 -44.71 20.64 -6.41
CA GLU A 288 -46.01 19.99 -6.20
C GLU A 288 -46.59 19.41 -7.51
N LYS A 289 -46.43 20.11 -8.64
CA LYS A 289 -46.80 19.58 -9.97
C LYS A 289 -46.02 18.32 -10.34
N LEU A 290 -44.72 18.29 -10.05
CA LEU A 290 -43.88 17.11 -10.30
C LEU A 290 -44.30 15.94 -9.40
N LYS A 291 -44.67 16.20 -8.14
CA LYS A 291 -45.23 15.17 -7.25
C LYS A 291 -46.59 14.68 -7.72
N SER A 292 -47.41 15.54 -8.32
CA SER A 292 -48.72 15.20 -8.89
C SER A 292 -48.66 14.56 -10.28
N GLY A 293 -47.46 14.23 -10.80
CA GLY A 293 -47.28 13.46 -12.02
C GLY A 293 -47.01 14.27 -13.31
N VAL A 294 -46.86 15.59 -13.24
CA VAL A 294 -46.45 16.39 -14.42
C VAL A 294 -45.10 15.87 -14.95
N ALA A 295 -44.92 15.85 -16.27
CA ALA A 295 -43.69 15.40 -16.90
C ALA A 295 -42.53 16.40 -16.63
N GLU A 296 -41.35 15.88 -16.30
CA GLU A 296 -40.13 16.67 -16.03
C GLU A 296 -39.83 17.70 -17.14
N PRO A 297 -39.88 17.38 -18.45
CA PRO A 297 -39.55 18.35 -19.49
C PRO A 297 -40.51 19.54 -19.52
N LEU A 298 -41.77 19.33 -19.12
CA LEU A 298 -42.76 20.41 -19.05
C LEU A 298 -42.49 21.33 -17.85
N ALA A 299 -42.10 20.77 -16.70
CA ALA A 299 -41.71 21.55 -15.54
C ALA A 299 -40.40 22.31 -15.78
N SER A 300 -39.43 21.65 -16.41
CA SER A 300 -38.16 22.23 -16.85
C SER A 300 -38.39 23.40 -17.83
N LYS A 301 -39.23 23.20 -18.85
CA LYS A 301 -39.63 24.28 -19.76
C LYS A 301 -40.35 25.44 -19.03
N ALA A 302 -41.21 25.13 -18.06
CA ALA A 302 -41.95 26.14 -17.31
C ALA A 302 -41.04 27.03 -16.45
N ILE A 303 -40.02 26.46 -15.78
CA ILE A 303 -39.06 27.28 -15.01
C ILE A 303 -38.13 28.07 -15.92
N LEU A 304 -37.72 27.51 -17.06
CA LEU A 304 -36.91 28.23 -18.04
C LEU A 304 -37.67 29.41 -18.67
N SER A 305 -38.95 29.20 -18.99
CA SER A 305 -39.83 30.27 -19.50
C SER A 305 -40.02 31.37 -18.45
N PHE A 306 -40.18 30.99 -17.18
CA PHE A 306 -40.24 31.94 -16.06
C PHE A 306 -38.99 32.84 -16.02
N PHE A 307 -37.79 32.27 -16.20
CA PHE A 307 -36.57 33.10 -16.22
C PHE A 307 -36.50 34.04 -17.42
N GLN A 308 -37.01 33.62 -18.59
CA GLN A 308 -37.05 34.46 -19.79
C GLN A 308 -37.98 35.68 -19.63
N GLU A 309 -39.07 35.54 -18.86
CA GLU A 309 -39.99 36.65 -18.58
C GLU A 309 -39.31 37.82 -17.83
N PHE A 310 -38.24 37.56 -17.07
CA PHE A 310 -37.48 38.60 -16.37
C PHE A 310 -36.37 39.26 -17.20
N ASP A 311 -36.05 38.72 -18.38
CA ASP A 311 -35.08 39.32 -19.30
C ASP A 311 -35.71 40.40 -20.20
N ILE A 312 -37.04 40.51 -20.20
CA ILE A 312 -37.78 41.49 -20.99
C ILE A 312 -37.81 42.82 -20.22
N ASP A 313 -36.96 43.76 -20.63
CA ASP A 313 -36.86 45.10 -20.06
C ASP A 313 -38.20 45.88 -20.14
N PRO A 314 -38.81 46.28 -19.00
CA PRO A 314 -40.07 47.03 -18.96
C PRO A 314 -39.96 48.45 -19.54
N THR A 315 -38.75 49.00 -19.68
CA THR A 315 -38.56 50.41 -20.05
C THR A 315 -38.84 50.74 -21.53
N LYS A 316 -39.15 49.74 -22.37
CA LYS A 316 -39.47 49.98 -23.79
C LYS A 316 -40.95 50.22 -24.10
N HIS A 317 -41.86 50.18 -23.12
CA HIS A 317 -43.31 50.27 -23.36
C HIS A 317 -44.05 51.41 -22.65
N GLN A 318 -43.35 52.40 -22.09
CA GLN A 318 -44.01 53.52 -21.41
C GLN A 318 -44.01 54.83 -22.22
N GLU A 319 -44.48 54.77 -23.47
CA GLU A 319 -45.13 55.92 -24.11
C GLU A 319 -46.40 55.44 -24.82
N GLY A 320 -47.55 55.93 -24.36
CA GLY A 320 -48.83 55.63 -24.99
C GLY A 320 -50.02 55.75 -24.06
N GLY A 321 -50.19 56.92 -23.46
CA GLY A 321 -51.46 57.30 -22.85
C GLY A 321 -52.56 57.44 -23.90
N GLU A 322 -53.78 57.14 -23.45
CA GLU A 322 -55.09 57.55 -23.98
C GLU A 322 -55.49 57.11 -25.39
N GLY A 323 -56.68 56.51 -25.45
CA GLY A 323 -57.32 56.04 -26.67
C GLY A 323 -57.50 57.14 -27.71
N ARG A 324 -56.66 57.10 -28.74
CA ARG A 324 -57.02 57.53 -30.09
C ARG A 324 -57.20 56.30 -30.97
N LEU A 325 -58.31 56.26 -31.68
CA LEU A 325 -58.54 55.31 -32.76
C LEU A 325 -57.44 55.52 -33.81
N MET A 326 -56.52 54.55 -33.93
CA MET A 326 -55.44 54.60 -34.93
C MET A 326 -56.02 54.47 -36.34
N ALA A 327 -55.47 55.22 -37.29
CA ALA A 327 -55.86 55.10 -38.69
C ALA A 327 -55.48 53.71 -39.24
N PRO A 328 -56.33 53.05 -40.06
CA PRO A 328 -56.08 51.69 -40.56
C PRO A 328 -54.71 51.49 -41.21
N GLN A 329 -54.15 52.51 -41.88
CA GLN A 329 -52.82 52.47 -42.49
C GLN A 329 -51.67 52.39 -41.48
N GLU A 330 -51.77 53.07 -40.33
CA GLU A 330 -50.72 53.03 -39.29
C GLU A 330 -50.72 51.69 -38.55
N ALA A 331 -51.91 51.10 -38.35
CA ALA A 331 -52.02 49.75 -37.83
C ALA A 331 -51.41 48.72 -38.79
N PHE A 332 -51.67 48.84 -40.10
CA PHE A 332 -51.08 47.96 -41.11
C PHE A 332 -49.55 48.07 -41.19
N ASN A 333 -48.99 49.28 -41.14
CA ASN A 333 -47.55 49.48 -41.17
C ASN A 333 -46.86 48.91 -39.92
N ARG A 334 -47.43 49.12 -38.72
CA ARG A 334 -46.89 48.50 -37.49
C ARG A 334 -46.97 46.98 -37.51
N ILE A 335 -48.03 46.40 -38.08
CA ILE A 335 -48.14 44.94 -38.25
C ILE A 335 -47.06 44.46 -39.23
N ALA A 336 -46.84 45.15 -40.34
CA ALA A 336 -45.80 44.81 -41.30
C ALA A 336 -44.39 44.85 -40.68
N ASP A 337 -44.09 45.87 -39.86
CA ASP A 337 -42.80 45.99 -39.18
C ASP A 337 -42.57 44.86 -38.17
N VAL A 338 -43.59 44.49 -37.39
CA VAL A 338 -43.52 43.37 -36.44
C VAL A 338 -43.34 42.04 -37.17
N VAL A 339 -44.01 41.86 -38.31
CA VAL A 339 -43.87 40.66 -39.14
C VAL A 339 -42.48 40.58 -39.77
N GLN A 340 -41.93 41.68 -40.30
CA GLN A 340 -40.57 41.70 -40.85
C GLN A 340 -39.51 41.45 -39.79
N GLU A 341 -39.66 42.04 -38.59
CA GLU A 341 -38.74 41.80 -37.47
C GLU A 341 -38.83 40.34 -36.98
N ALA A 342 -40.02 39.74 -37.00
CA ALA A 342 -40.18 38.31 -36.68
C ALA A 342 -39.49 37.42 -37.73
N ILE A 343 -39.63 37.72 -39.03
CA ILE A 343 -38.95 36.99 -40.11
C ILE A 343 -37.43 37.09 -39.94
N LYS A 344 -36.89 38.29 -39.70
CA LYS A 344 -35.45 38.50 -39.50
C LYS A 344 -34.90 37.74 -38.30
N LYS A 345 -35.67 37.66 -37.20
CA LYS A 345 -35.30 36.85 -36.02
C LYS A 345 -35.32 35.35 -36.33
N MET A 346 -36.30 34.88 -37.12
CA MET A 346 -36.35 33.48 -37.55
C MET A 346 -35.15 33.11 -38.43
N GLU A 347 -34.76 33.98 -39.36
CA GLU A 347 -33.57 33.80 -40.21
C GLU A 347 -32.29 33.71 -39.38
N MET A 348 -32.09 34.61 -38.40
CA MET A 348 -30.93 34.53 -37.49
C MET A 348 -30.89 33.23 -36.67
N VAL A 349 -32.04 32.75 -36.21
CA VAL A 349 -32.13 31.46 -35.49
C VAL A 349 -31.80 30.29 -36.40
N GLU A 350 -32.20 30.35 -37.67
CA GLU A 350 -31.87 29.33 -38.66
C GLU A 350 -30.38 29.30 -39.01
N GLU A 351 -29.75 30.46 -39.22
CA GLU A 351 -28.31 30.58 -39.42
C GLU A 351 -27.51 30.06 -38.21
N GLU A 352 -27.93 30.42 -37.00
CA GLU A 352 -27.30 29.96 -35.77
C GLU A 352 -27.46 28.45 -35.59
N LYS A 353 -28.64 27.90 -35.89
CA LYS A 353 -28.90 26.45 -35.86
C LYS A 353 -28.00 25.69 -36.83
N ILE A 354 -27.81 26.21 -38.05
CA ILE A 354 -26.88 25.62 -39.04
C ILE A 354 -25.45 25.66 -38.50
N ARG A 355 -25.02 26.78 -37.92
CA ARG A 355 -23.68 26.94 -37.34
C ARG A 355 -23.43 25.96 -36.20
N VAL A 356 -24.38 25.85 -35.26
CA VAL A 356 -24.30 24.94 -34.12
C VAL A 356 -24.30 23.49 -34.56
N THR A 357 -25.15 23.12 -35.53
CA THR A 357 -25.22 21.75 -36.06
C THR A 357 -23.93 21.36 -36.78
N LYS A 358 -23.34 22.29 -37.55
CA LYS A 358 -22.04 22.07 -38.19
C LYS A 358 -20.93 21.86 -37.15
N LYS A 359 -20.91 22.65 -36.08
CA LYS A 359 -19.94 22.48 -34.97
C LYS A 359 -20.14 21.15 -34.25
N ALA A 360 -21.38 20.77 -33.95
CA ALA A 360 -21.71 19.50 -33.32
C ALA A 360 -21.28 18.30 -34.19
N ARG A 361 -21.50 18.37 -35.50
CA ARG A 361 -21.04 17.32 -36.44
C ARG A 361 -19.52 17.16 -36.42
N LEU A 362 -18.76 18.26 -36.47
CA LEU A 362 -17.30 18.20 -36.41
C LEU A 362 -16.80 17.64 -35.07
N ALA A 363 -17.47 17.97 -33.96
CA ALA A 363 -17.14 17.42 -32.65
C ALA A 363 -17.42 15.90 -32.59
N LEU A 364 -18.52 15.44 -33.20
CA LEU A 364 -18.83 14.01 -33.31
C LEU A 364 -17.79 13.28 -34.16
N GLU A 365 -17.40 13.83 -35.32
CA GLU A 365 -16.37 13.26 -36.19
C GLU A 365 -15.00 13.17 -35.47
N ALA A 366 -14.65 14.17 -34.66
CA ALA A 366 -13.45 14.13 -33.83
C ALA A 366 -13.51 13.04 -32.76
N CYS A 367 -14.65 12.88 -32.09
CA CYS A 367 -14.88 11.81 -31.11
C CYS A 367 -14.78 10.41 -31.75
N ASP A 368 -15.40 10.22 -32.93
CA ASP A 368 -15.32 8.96 -33.67
C ASP A 368 -13.89 8.62 -34.08
N GLN A 369 -13.09 9.62 -34.45
CA GLN A 369 -11.68 9.42 -34.77
C GLN A 369 -10.86 9.05 -33.52
N GLU A 370 -11.11 9.70 -32.39
CA GLU A 370 -10.48 9.37 -31.11
C GLU A 370 -10.81 7.94 -30.67
N LEU A 371 -12.07 7.49 -30.83
CA LEU A 371 -12.47 6.12 -30.54
C LEU A 371 -11.72 5.10 -31.42
N LYS A 372 -11.53 5.40 -32.71
CA LYS A 372 -10.73 4.55 -33.62
C LYS A 372 -9.26 4.50 -33.20
N ASP A 373 -8.70 5.61 -32.76
CA ASP A 373 -7.31 5.68 -32.29
C ASP A 373 -7.13 4.88 -31.00
N LYS A 374 -8.06 5.01 -30.06
CA LYS A 374 -8.09 4.21 -28.82
C LYS A 374 -8.28 2.72 -29.09
N ALA A 375 -9.11 2.35 -30.06
CA ALA A 375 -9.24 0.94 -30.47
C ALA A 375 -7.91 0.36 -31.01
N ARG A 376 -7.16 1.15 -31.79
CA ARG A 376 -5.82 0.76 -32.27
C ARG A 376 -4.81 0.64 -31.13
N GLU A 377 -4.82 1.59 -30.19
CA GLU A 377 -3.96 1.55 -29.00
C GLU A 377 -4.23 0.30 -28.13
N VAL A 378 -5.50 -0.02 -27.90
CA VAL A 378 -5.91 -1.23 -27.17
C VAL A 378 -5.46 -2.51 -27.88
N ALA A 379 -5.55 -2.56 -29.22
CA ALA A 379 -5.07 -3.71 -29.99
C ALA A 379 -3.55 -3.87 -29.86
N ALA A 380 -2.78 -2.78 -29.93
CA ALA A 380 -1.33 -2.80 -29.74
C ALA A 380 -0.94 -3.28 -28.33
N LEU A 381 -1.61 -2.77 -27.29
CA LEU A 381 -1.37 -3.19 -25.90
C LEU A 381 -1.70 -4.67 -25.67
N LYS A 382 -2.75 -5.21 -26.31
CA LYS A 382 -3.06 -6.64 -26.25
C LYS A 382 -1.96 -7.49 -26.86
N MET A 383 -1.43 -7.09 -28.02
CA MET A 383 -0.31 -7.78 -28.67
C MET A 383 0.97 -7.74 -27.82
N GLU A 384 1.28 -6.58 -27.23
CA GLU A 384 2.43 -6.44 -26.32
C GLU A 384 2.27 -7.31 -25.06
N ARG A 385 1.07 -7.33 -24.47
CA ARG A 385 0.76 -8.20 -23.32
C ARG A 385 0.96 -9.67 -23.66
N GLN A 386 0.54 -10.10 -24.84
CA GLN A 386 0.73 -11.48 -25.29
C GLN A 386 2.21 -11.82 -25.48
N LYS A 387 3.01 -10.90 -26.02
CA LYS A 387 4.46 -11.06 -26.14
C LYS A 387 5.13 -11.17 -24.76
N LYS A 388 4.77 -10.30 -23.81
CA LYS A 388 5.28 -10.36 -22.43
C LYS A 388 4.90 -11.67 -21.74
N LYS A 389 3.68 -12.17 -21.97
CA LYS A 389 3.25 -13.48 -21.46
C LYS A 389 4.16 -14.61 -21.98
N GLN A 390 4.44 -14.64 -23.28
CA GLN A 390 5.34 -15.65 -23.87
C GLN A 390 6.76 -15.57 -23.27
N GLN A 391 7.27 -14.36 -23.04
CA GLN A 391 8.57 -14.17 -22.40
C GLN A 391 8.60 -14.68 -20.95
N VAL A 392 7.51 -14.47 -20.20
CA VAL A 392 7.40 -15.01 -18.83
C VAL A 392 7.35 -16.53 -18.86
N ASP A 393 6.53 -17.13 -19.74
CA ASP A 393 6.42 -18.59 -19.87
C ASP A 393 7.78 -19.24 -20.23
N GLU A 394 8.58 -18.57 -21.08
CA GLU A 394 9.94 -19.01 -21.44
C GLU A 394 10.90 -18.92 -20.25
N LEU A 395 10.89 -17.81 -19.50
CA LEU A 395 11.70 -17.64 -18.30
C LEU A 395 11.35 -18.67 -17.22
N GLU A 396 10.06 -18.95 -17.00
CA GLU A 396 9.63 -19.98 -16.06
C GLU A 396 10.12 -21.37 -16.46
N SER A 397 10.16 -21.67 -17.76
CA SER A 397 10.73 -22.92 -18.27
C SER A 397 12.22 -23.05 -17.94
N ILE A 398 12.99 -21.97 -18.15
CA ILE A 398 14.41 -21.92 -17.82
C ILE A 398 14.62 -22.10 -16.31
N VAL A 399 13.82 -21.42 -15.47
CA VAL A 399 13.89 -21.54 -14.01
C VAL A 399 13.62 -22.99 -13.59
N ARG A 400 12.59 -23.64 -14.14
CA ARG A 400 12.29 -25.06 -13.83
C ARG A 400 13.45 -25.98 -14.20
N LEU A 401 14.08 -25.77 -15.37
CA LEU A 401 15.24 -26.56 -15.79
C LEU A 401 16.44 -26.33 -14.85
N LYS A 402 16.71 -25.09 -14.47
CA LYS A 402 17.81 -24.75 -13.56
C LYS A 402 17.60 -25.31 -12.16
N GLN A 403 16.37 -25.30 -11.69
CA GLN A 403 16.00 -25.92 -10.41
C GLN A 403 16.24 -27.44 -10.44
N ALA A 404 15.79 -28.12 -11.50
CA ALA A 404 16.04 -29.56 -11.66
C ALA A 404 17.53 -29.90 -11.80
N GLU A 405 18.31 -29.07 -12.50
CA GLU A 405 19.77 -29.20 -12.55
C GLU A 405 20.40 -29.08 -11.16
N ALA A 406 20.00 -28.08 -10.37
CA ALA A 406 20.50 -27.87 -9.01
C ALA A 406 20.20 -29.07 -8.09
N GLU A 407 18.96 -29.57 -8.12
CA GLU A 407 18.56 -30.76 -7.35
C GLU A 407 19.37 -32.00 -7.71
N MET A 408 19.67 -32.20 -9.01
CA MET A 408 20.53 -33.29 -9.45
C MET A 408 21.95 -33.16 -8.94
N PHE A 409 22.53 -31.95 -8.96
CA PHE A 409 23.85 -31.69 -8.41
C PHE A 409 23.91 -31.91 -6.90
N ASP A 410 22.89 -31.48 -6.16
CA ASP A 410 22.80 -31.70 -4.71
C ASP A 410 22.69 -33.19 -4.36
N LEU A 411 21.86 -33.93 -5.10
CA LEU A 411 21.76 -35.38 -4.95
C LEU A 411 23.12 -36.04 -5.16
N LYS A 412 23.81 -35.72 -6.26
CA LYS A 412 25.13 -36.28 -6.57
C LYS A 412 26.19 -35.90 -5.53
N ALA A 413 26.14 -34.67 -5.02
CA ALA A 413 27.03 -34.24 -3.94
C ALA A 413 26.76 -35.02 -2.64
N SER A 414 25.49 -35.30 -2.33
CA SER A 414 25.11 -36.08 -1.15
C SER A 414 25.54 -37.56 -1.26
N GLU A 415 25.42 -38.15 -2.46
CA GLU A 415 25.88 -39.52 -2.73
C GLU A 415 27.40 -39.62 -2.61
N ALA A 416 28.14 -38.65 -3.16
CA ALA A 416 29.60 -38.59 -3.05
C ALA A 416 30.07 -38.48 -1.59
N ARG A 417 29.40 -37.67 -0.76
CA ARG A 417 29.68 -37.58 0.68
C ARG A 417 29.46 -38.92 1.38
N ARG A 418 28.33 -39.59 1.11
CA ARG A 418 28.00 -40.89 1.70
C ARG A 418 29.02 -41.98 1.33
N GLU A 419 29.48 -41.99 0.08
CA GLU A 419 30.49 -42.95 -0.37
C GLU A 419 31.86 -42.66 0.24
N ALA A 420 32.25 -41.39 0.36
CA ALA A 420 33.48 -40.99 1.04
C ALA A 420 33.47 -41.44 2.52
N GLU A 421 32.36 -41.22 3.24
CA GLU A 421 32.19 -41.70 4.62
C GLU A 421 32.24 -43.23 4.73
N ARG A 422 31.71 -43.95 3.72
CA ARG A 422 31.80 -45.42 3.66
C ARG A 422 33.25 -45.88 3.50
N LEU A 423 33.99 -45.25 2.57
CA LEU A 423 35.41 -45.56 2.35
C LEU A 423 36.26 -45.21 3.56
N GLN A 424 36.00 -44.09 4.21
CA GLN A 424 36.69 -43.68 5.43
C GLN A 424 36.53 -44.72 6.55
N ARG A 425 35.31 -45.23 6.78
CA ARG A 425 35.05 -46.31 7.75
C ARG A 425 35.82 -47.59 7.42
N ILE A 426 35.87 -47.97 6.15
CA ILE A 426 36.64 -49.14 5.71
C ILE A 426 38.14 -48.93 5.94
N ALA A 427 38.66 -47.75 5.62
CA ALA A 427 40.07 -47.43 5.81
C ALA A 427 40.45 -47.46 7.30
N GLN A 428 39.61 -46.89 8.18
CA GLN A 428 39.81 -46.93 9.64
C GLN A 428 39.81 -48.37 10.16
N ALA A 429 38.79 -49.17 9.82
CA ALA A 429 38.72 -50.56 10.26
C ALA A 429 39.92 -51.41 9.77
N LYS A 430 40.43 -51.12 8.56
CA LYS A 430 41.65 -51.79 8.05
C LYS A 430 42.91 -51.34 8.79
N ALA A 431 43.02 -50.06 9.12
CA ALA A 431 44.14 -49.52 9.89
C ALA A 431 44.18 -50.15 11.28
N GLU A 432 43.06 -50.11 12.01
CA GLU A 432 42.91 -50.73 13.34
C GLU A 432 43.29 -52.21 13.31
N LYS A 433 42.75 -52.99 12.37
CA LYS A 433 43.11 -54.40 12.22
C LYS A 433 44.60 -54.62 11.95
N SER A 434 45.22 -53.78 11.12
CA SER A 434 46.64 -53.90 10.82
C SER A 434 47.54 -53.55 12.02
N GLU A 435 47.12 -52.59 12.84
CA GLU A 435 47.79 -52.23 14.09
C GLU A 435 47.67 -53.35 15.13
N GLU A 436 46.47 -53.94 15.27
CA GLU A 436 46.22 -55.11 16.13
C GLU A 436 47.08 -56.32 15.70
N ASP A 437 47.14 -56.61 14.40
CA ASP A 437 47.96 -57.69 13.85
C ASP A 437 49.45 -57.44 14.07
N TYR A 438 49.91 -56.20 13.89
CA TYR A 438 51.30 -55.81 14.15
C TYR A 438 51.65 -55.95 15.64
N ALA A 439 50.83 -55.42 16.54
CA ALA A 439 51.00 -55.54 17.99
C ALA A 439 51.04 -57.01 18.43
N SER A 440 50.14 -57.84 17.89
CA SER A 440 50.09 -59.28 18.18
C SER A 440 51.36 -60.00 17.74
N ARG A 441 51.90 -59.70 16.54
CA ARG A 441 53.16 -60.28 16.05
C ARG A 441 54.35 -59.81 16.87
N TYR A 442 54.39 -58.53 17.20
CA TYR A 442 55.44 -57.94 18.03
C TYR A 442 55.50 -58.60 19.42
N LEU A 443 54.36 -58.75 20.09
CA LEU A 443 54.28 -59.40 21.40
C LEU A 443 54.68 -60.88 21.35
N LYS A 444 54.26 -61.62 20.32
CA LYS A 444 54.70 -63.01 20.12
C LYS A 444 56.22 -63.13 19.93
N GLN A 445 56.82 -62.23 19.15
CA GLN A 445 58.27 -62.19 18.96
C GLN A 445 59.01 -61.88 20.26
N ARG A 446 58.54 -60.89 21.03
CA ARG A 446 59.10 -60.55 22.36
C ARG A 446 59.00 -61.73 23.34
N LEU A 447 57.89 -62.46 23.34
CA LEU A 447 57.73 -63.65 24.17
C LEU A 447 58.75 -64.73 23.80
N HIS A 448 58.90 -65.04 22.51
CA HIS A 448 59.86 -66.02 22.04
C HIS A 448 61.32 -65.64 22.40
N GLU A 449 61.67 -64.36 22.28
CA GLU A 449 62.99 -63.87 22.70
C GLU A 449 63.22 -64.00 24.21
N ALA A 450 62.22 -63.66 25.04
CA ALA A 450 62.29 -63.82 26.49
C ALA A 450 62.39 -65.30 26.90
N GLU A 451 61.69 -66.20 26.20
CA GLU A 451 61.80 -67.65 26.41
C GLU A 451 63.19 -68.16 26.04
N ALA A 452 63.76 -67.71 24.92
CA ALA A 452 65.12 -68.07 24.51
C ALA A 452 66.18 -67.56 25.50
N GLU A 453 66.04 -66.32 25.99
CA GLU A 453 66.92 -65.77 27.03
C GLU A 453 66.81 -66.59 28.34
N LYS A 454 65.59 -66.96 28.74
CA LYS A 454 65.37 -67.85 29.89
C LYS A 454 66.08 -69.20 29.71
N HIS A 455 65.94 -69.82 28.53
CA HIS A 455 66.60 -71.10 28.23
C HIS A 455 68.13 -70.97 28.28
N TYR A 456 68.69 -69.92 27.69
CA TYR A 456 70.12 -69.63 27.73
C TYR A 456 70.64 -69.43 29.16
N LEU A 457 69.93 -68.63 29.98
CA LEU A 457 70.29 -68.42 31.38
C LEU A 457 70.22 -69.73 32.19
N PHE A 458 69.19 -70.54 31.95
CA PHE A 458 69.03 -71.84 32.61
C PHE A 458 70.17 -72.80 32.26
N GLU A 459 70.58 -72.85 30.99
CA GLU A 459 71.69 -73.69 30.55
C GLU A 459 73.04 -73.19 31.10
N LYS A 460 73.24 -71.87 31.16
CA LYS A 460 74.40 -71.25 31.83
C LYS A 460 74.46 -71.60 33.31
N MET A 461 73.33 -71.52 34.03
CA MET A 461 73.26 -71.94 35.44
C MET A 461 73.59 -73.42 35.61
N LYS A 462 73.05 -74.29 34.74
CA LYS A 462 73.34 -75.73 34.76
C LYS A 462 74.83 -76.03 34.53
N LEU A 463 75.49 -75.28 33.64
CA LEU A 463 76.94 -75.39 33.39
C LEU A 463 77.77 -74.86 34.56
N GLN A 464 77.33 -73.80 35.24
CA GLN A 464 77.97 -73.31 36.46
C GLN A 464 77.81 -74.32 37.61
N GLU A 465 76.63 -74.93 37.79
CA GLU A 465 76.41 -75.98 38.78
C GLU A 465 77.20 -77.27 38.48
N SER A 466 77.34 -77.67 37.21
CA SER A 466 78.16 -78.83 36.84
C SER A 466 79.66 -78.56 37.00
N SER A 467 80.12 -77.33 36.72
CA SER A 467 81.49 -76.88 37.01
C SER A 467 81.76 -76.81 38.53
N SER A 468 80.74 -76.44 39.33
CA SER A 468 80.77 -76.48 40.79
C SER A 468 80.86 -77.91 41.34
N ARG A 469 80.16 -78.87 40.70
CA ARG A 469 80.21 -80.30 41.05
C ARG A 469 81.49 -81.01 40.59
N ALA A 470 82.12 -80.55 39.51
CA ALA A 470 83.42 -81.07 39.05
C ALA A 470 84.62 -80.57 39.87
N SER A 471 84.41 -79.59 40.77
CA SER A 471 85.45 -79.03 41.65
C SER A 471 85.30 -79.44 43.13
N GLN A 472 84.40 -80.38 43.45
CA GLN A 472 84.26 -80.95 44.80
C GLN A 472 84.57 -82.44 44.81
N SER A 473 85.85 -82.77 44.59
CA SER A 473 86.44 -84.03 45.03
C SER A 473 87.70 -83.77 45.85
N SER A 474 87.56 -83.02 46.95
CA SER A 474 88.47 -83.11 48.11
C SER A 474 87.96 -82.26 49.28
N VAL A 475 87.69 -82.92 50.39
CA VAL A 475 87.75 -82.44 51.78
C VAL A 475 86.74 -81.36 52.19
N GLY A 476 85.90 -81.72 53.15
CA GLY A 476 84.85 -80.85 53.68
C GLY A 476 85.33 -79.76 54.63
N VAL A 477 84.57 -78.67 54.68
CA VAL A 477 84.30 -77.82 55.84
C VAL A 477 82.96 -77.11 55.56
N SER A 478 82.09 -77.05 56.55
CA SER A 478 80.82 -76.31 56.58
C SER A 478 81.05 -74.79 56.50
N GLU A 479 80.31 -74.06 55.66
CA GLU A 479 80.35 -72.59 55.64
C GLU A 479 78.94 -71.93 55.62
N PRO A 480 78.66 -70.98 56.54
CA PRO A 480 77.32 -70.44 56.84
C PRO A 480 76.81 -69.33 55.89
N SER A 481 77.25 -69.32 54.62
CA SER A 481 76.97 -68.20 53.70
C SER A 481 75.73 -68.38 52.81
N GLN A 482 75.20 -69.61 52.65
CA GLN A 482 73.99 -69.84 51.83
C GLN A 482 72.69 -69.37 52.53
N MET A 483 72.66 -69.41 53.86
CA MET A 483 71.50 -68.98 54.66
C MET A 483 71.25 -67.46 54.56
N MET A 484 72.32 -66.66 54.40
CA MET A 484 72.22 -65.19 54.26
C MET A 484 71.67 -64.74 52.90
N MET A 485 71.97 -65.50 51.83
CA MET A 485 71.52 -65.17 50.47
C MET A 485 70.03 -65.51 50.27
N TYR A 486 69.56 -66.61 50.88
CA TYR A 486 68.14 -66.97 50.87
C TYR A 486 67.27 -65.96 51.63
N ASN A 487 67.79 -65.40 52.74
CA ASN A 487 67.09 -64.34 53.49
C ASN A 487 66.99 -63.02 52.69
N LYS A 488 68.02 -62.64 51.92
CA LYS A 488 67.96 -61.44 51.05
C LYS A 488 66.97 -61.58 49.88
N ILE A 489 66.82 -62.77 49.33
CA ILE A 489 65.85 -63.04 48.25
C ILE A 489 64.41 -63.03 48.80
N GLN A 490 64.20 -63.54 50.02
CA GLN A 490 62.89 -63.44 50.68
C GLN A 490 62.48 -62.00 51.01
N ASP A 491 63.42 -61.12 51.41
CA ASP A 491 63.13 -59.70 51.64
C ASP A 491 62.81 -58.92 50.35
N LEU A 492 63.44 -59.26 49.22
CA LEU A 492 63.14 -58.64 47.93
C LEU A 492 61.77 -59.06 47.39
N LEU A 493 61.37 -60.31 47.59
CA LEU A 493 60.05 -60.81 47.18
C LEU A 493 58.92 -60.21 48.04
N LYS A 494 59.16 -59.91 49.32
CA LYS A 494 58.18 -59.26 50.20
C LYS A 494 57.88 -57.80 49.79
N ASN A 495 58.87 -57.11 49.22
CA ASN A 495 58.75 -55.71 48.79
C ASN A 495 58.05 -55.54 47.43
N MET A 496 57.93 -56.58 46.60
CA MET A 496 57.15 -56.52 45.35
C MET A 496 55.62 -56.67 45.54
N TYR A 497 55.17 -57.22 46.67
CA TYR A 497 53.75 -57.37 46.99
C TYR A 497 53.16 -56.22 47.82
N THR A 498 53.93 -55.17 48.11
CA THR A 498 53.46 -53.99 48.83
C THR A 498 53.72 -52.72 48.03
N THR A 499 52.84 -52.45 47.07
CA THR A 499 52.58 -51.09 46.58
C THR A 499 51.09 -50.78 46.75
N PRO A 500 50.70 -49.58 47.24
CA PRO A 500 49.35 -49.33 47.73
C PRO A 500 48.36 -49.09 46.59
N SER A 501 47.20 -49.73 46.68
CA SER A 501 45.98 -49.36 45.96
C SER A 501 45.47 -48.01 46.47
N LYS A 502 45.49 -46.97 45.61
CA LYS A 502 44.52 -45.88 45.62
C LYS A 502 43.49 -46.25 44.56
N GLY A 503 42.20 -46.39 44.82
CA GLY A 503 41.37 -45.65 45.78
C GLY A 503 40.55 -44.63 45.01
N ASP A 504 39.39 -45.09 44.54
CA ASP A 504 38.12 -44.42 44.29
C ASP A 504 38.05 -43.09 43.49
N GLY A 505 37.31 -43.16 42.38
CA GLY A 505 35.93 -42.67 42.35
C GLY A 505 35.70 -41.17 42.52
N GLN A 506 35.21 -40.54 41.45
CA GLN A 506 34.16 -39.52 41.57
C GLN A 506 33.02 -39.83 40.61
N SER A 507 32.00 -40.47 41.18
CA SER A 507 30.61 -40.33 40.78
C SER A 507 30.12 -38.94 41.16
N GLY A 508 29.44 -38.28 40.23
CA GLY A 508 28.67 -37.05 40.47
C GLY A 508 27.34 -37.17 39.75
N ASP A 509 26.28 -37.41 40.51
CA ASP A 509 24.91 -37.58 40.06
C ASP A 509 24.21 -36.26 39.71
N MET A 510 23.31 -36.35 38.72
CA MET A 510 22.03 -35.66 38.51
C MET A 510 21.89 -34.12 38.71
N ARG A 511 21.40 -33.47 37.63
CA ARG A 511 20.07 -32.79 37.49
C ARG A 511 19.99 -32.21 36.05
N SER A 512 19.12 -32.73 35.18
CA SER A 512 17.70 -32.35 34.94
C SER A 512 17.51 -31.02 34.18
N LEU A 513 16.59 -31.06 33.18
CA LEU A 513 16.05 -30.00 32.31
C LEU A 513 16.94 -29.68 31.08
N GLY A 514 16.51 -29.67 29.82
CA GLY A 514 15.21 -29.77 29.16
C GLY A 514 15.35 -29.15 27.76
N SER A 515 14.63 -29.70 26.78
CA SER A 515 14.35 -29.15 25.42
C SER A 515 15.51 -28.91 24.43
N VAL A 516 15.45 -29.66 23.33
CA VAL A 516 15.22 -29.06 22.01
C VAL A 516 13.91 -29.62 21.48
#